data_AF-A0A933WB80-F1
#
_entry.id   AF-A0A933WB80-F1
#
_cell.length_a   1.000
_cell.length_b   1.000
_cell.length_c   1.000
_cell.angle_alpha   90.00
_cell.angle_beta   90.00
_cell.angle_gamma   90.00
#
_symmetry.space_group_name_H-M   'P 1'
#
loop_
_entity.id
_entity.type
_entity.pdbx_description
1 polymer ?
#
loop_
_entity_poly.entity_id
_entity_poly.type
_entity_poly.pdbx_seq_one_letter_code
_entity_poly.pdbx_strand_id
1 'polypeptide(L)'
;MSRRLPEEFEGKEIVPLCIAAKLNEAKKIEEILDGANIDYTFEITPFTKMSVFSILFGGIKEGILFLVLSGQHEFCRNLLKEAGLESLIVE
;
A
#
# COMPACT_ATOMS: atom_id res chain seq x y z
N MET A 1 -10.34 -1.53 13.16
CA MET A 1 -9.29 -0.71 12.52
C MET A 1 -7.96 -1.18 13.04
N SER A 2 -7.21 -1.82 12.16
CA SER A 2 -5.86 -2.32 12.37
C SER A 2 -4.81 -1.29 11.93
N ARG A 3 -5.24 -0.17 11.33
CA ARG A 3 -4.36 0.98 11.09
C ARG A 3 -3.71 1.45 12.40
N ARG A 4 -2.38 1.58 12.37
CA ARG A 4 -1.57 2.13 13.44
C ARG A 4 -0.84 3.38 12.99
N LEU A 5 -0.44 4.20 13.94
CA LEU A 5 0.48 5.29 13.71
C LEU A 5 1.90 4.74 13.47
N PRO A 6 2.75 5.43 12.68
CA PRO A 6 4.13 5.00 12.45
C PRO A 6 4.92 4.72 13.73
N GLU A 7 4.74 5.52 14.77
CA GLU A 7 5.39 5.36 16.09
C GLU A 7 5.01 4.05 16.81
N GLU A 8 3.86 3.44 16.52
CA GLU A 8 3.46 2.15 17.10
C GLU A 8 4.23 0.95 16.49
N PHE A 9 5.00 1.23 15.43
CA PHE A 9 5.95 0.30 14.82
C PHE A 9 7.40 0.54 15.26
N GLU A 10 7.66 1.46 16.19
CA GLU A 10 9.03 1.72 16.66
C GLU A 10 9.71 0.43 17.17
N GLY A 11 10.95 0.20 16.73
CA GLY A 11 11.70 -1.03 17.02
C GLY A 11 11.26 -2.28 16.25
N LYS A 12 10.27 -2.16 15.35
CA LYS A 12 9.85 -3.23 14.43
C LYS A 12 10.30 -2.91 13.01
N GLU A 13 10.57 -3.96 12.24
CA GLU A 13 10.85 -3.81 10.82
C GLU A 13 9.53 -3.78 10.03
N ILE A 14 9.26 -2.64 9.39
CA ILE A 14 8.15 -2.48 8.45
C ILE A 14 8.68 -2.35 7.03
N VAL A 15 7.93 -2.90 6.08
CA VAL A 15 8.30 -2.94 4.67
C VAL A 15 7.15 -2.48 3.78
N PRO A 16 7.45 -1.83 2.64
CA PRO A 16 6.44 -1.48 1.65
C PRO A 16 5.66 -2.69 1.12
N LEU A 17 4.34 -2.61 1.08
CA LEU A 17 3.47 -3.67 0.59
C LEU A 17 2.89 -3.35 -0.79
N CYS A 18 2.22 -2.21 -0.91
CA CYS A 18 1.52 -1.79 -2.11
C CYS A 18 1.31 -0.28 -2.13
N ILE A 19 1.07 0.29 -3.31
CA ILE A 19 0.78 1.71 -3.48
C ILE A 19 -0.55 1.92 -4.19
N ALA A 20 -1.41 2.75 -3.59
CA ALA A 20 -2.68 3.18 -4.17
C ALA A 20 -2.56 4.58 -4.75
N ALA A 21 -3.00 4.76 -6.00
CA ALA A 21 -3.05 6.08 -6.65
C ALA A 21 -4.45 6.71 -6.59
N LYS A 22 -5.47 5.92 -6.22
CA LYS A 22 -6.87 6.34 -6.13
C LYS A 22 -7.44 6.03 -4.75
N LEU A 23 -8.36 6.87 -4.30
CA LEU A 23 -9.03 6.69 -3.01
C LEU A 23 -9.78 5.36 -2.89
N ASN A 24 -10.38 4.87 -3.97
CA ASN A 24 -11.09 3.59 -3.97
C ASN A 24 -10.14 2.38 -3.86
N GLU A 25 -8.93 2.48 -4.43
CA GLU A 25 -7.88 1.46 -4.25
C GLU A 25 -7.43 1.43 -2.79
N ALA A 26 -7.16 2.60 -2.19
CA ALA A 26 -6.77 2.71 -0.79
C ALA A 26 -7.82 2.11 0.15
N LYS A 27 -9.10 2.49 0.00
CA LYS A 27 -10.19 1.93 0.81
C LYS A 27 -10.29 0.41 0.72
N LYS A 28 -10.16 -0.14 -0.48
CA LYS A 28 -10.21 -1.60 -0.67
C LYS A 28 -9.03 -2.30 0.01
N ILE A 29 -7.84 -1.70 -0.02
CA ILE A 29 -6.67 -2.22 0.70
C ILE A 29 -6.92 -2.17 2.21
N GLU A 30 -7.41 -1.05 2.75
CA GLU A 30 -7.74 -0.93 4.17
C GLU A 30 -8.76 -1.98 4.61
N GLU A 31 -9.84 -2.18 3.86
CA GLU A 31 -10.86 -3.20 4.15
C GLU A 31 -10.28 -4.62 4.19
N ILE A 32 -9.36 -4.95 3.27
CA ILE A 32 -8.71 -6.26 3.22
C ILE A 32 -7.78 -6.47 4.43
N LEU A 33 -6.95 -5.48 4.76
CA LEU A 33 -6.02 -5.57 5.89
C LEU A 33 -6.75 -5.58 7.23
N ASP A 34 -7.78 -4.73 7.38
CA ASP A 34 -8.64 -4.74 8.57
C ASP A 34 -9.38 -6.07 8.71
N GLY A 35 -9.93 -6.61 7.62
CA GLY A 35 -10.63 -7.89 7.63
C GLY A 35 -9.75 -9.08 8.02
N ALA A 36 -8.44 -8.97 7.77
CA ALA A 36 -7.45 -9.96 8.15
C ALA A 36 -6.74 -9.67 9.49
N ASN A 37 -7.15 -8.62 10.22
CA ASN A 37 -6.49 -8.15 11.46
C ASN A 37 -4.98 -7.90 11.28
N ILE A 38 -4.58 -7.34 10.14
CA ILE A 38 -3.19 -6.99 9.86
C ILE A 38 -2.94 -5.56 10.32
N ASP A 39 -2.00 -5.37 11.25
CA ASP A 39 -1.54 -4.02 11.59
C ASP A 39 -0.77 -3.41 10.41
N TYR A 40 -1.13 -2.20 10.01
CA TYR A 40 -0.47 -1.46 8.93
C TYR A 40 -0.33 0.02 9.24
N THR A 41 0.60 0.68 8.55
CA THR A 41 0.67 2.15 8.45
C THR A 41 0.74 2.56 6.98
N PHE A 42 0.73 3.86 6.70
CA PHE A 42 0.96 4.36 5.36
C PHE A 42 1.73 5.67 5.34
N GLU A 43 2.33 5.94 4.19
CA GLU A 43 2.99 7.19 3.87
C GLU A 43 2.42 7.76 2.56
N ILE A 44 2.34 9.09 2.48
CA ILE A 44 2.04 9.78 1.21
C ILE A 44 3.37 9.95 0.48
N THR A 45 3.49 9.38 -0.72
CA THR A 45 4.74 9.36 -1.49
C THR A 45 4.51 9.72 -2.96
N PRO A 46 5.46 10.38 -3.64
CA PRO A 46 5.42 10.55 -5.09
C PRO A 46 5.28 9.22 -5.83
N PHE A 47 4.26 9.10 -6.67
CA PHE A 47 3.98 7.92 -7.48
C PHE A 47 3.92 8.28 -8.97
N THR A 48 4.85 7.74 -9.75
CA THR A 48 4.88 7.87 -11.19
C THR A 48 4.35 6.61 -11.86
N LYS A 49 3.04 6.56 -12.12
CA LYS A 49 2.51 5.54 -13.03
C LYS A 49 2.93 5.92 -14.45
N MET A 50 3.91 5.22 -15.04
CA MET A 50 4.30 5.43 -16.43
C MET A 50 3.13 5.04 -17.36
N SER A 51 2.28 6.01 -17.68
CA SER A 51 1.39 5.94 -18.84
C SER A 51 1.91 6.86 -19.94
N VAL A 52 1.67 6.50 -21.20
CA VAL A 52 2.03 7.34 -22.37
C VAL A 52 1.45 8.76 -22.31
N PHE A 53 0.36 8.96 -21.56
CA PHE A 53 -0.25 10.28 -21.31
C PHE A 53 0.49 11.10 -20.24
N SER A 54 1.09 10.46 -19.23
CA SER A 54 1.91 11.14 -18.20
C SER A 54 3.22 11.71 -18.75
N ILE A 55 3.68 11.26 -19.91
CA ILE A 55 4.86 11.83 -20.59
C ILE A 55 4.50 13.17 -21.27
N LEU A 56 3.25 13.31 -21.73
CA LEU A 56 2.78 14.51 -22.45
C LEU A 56 2.22 15.61 -21.53
N PHE A 57 1.69 15.25 -20.36
CA PHE A 57 1.06 16.17 -19.40
C PHE A 57 1.67 16.06 -17.99
N GLY A 58 2.97 15.77 -17.91
CA GLY A 58 3.73 15.39 -16.71
C GLY A 58 3.35 16.12 -15.43
N GLY A 59 2.55 15.44 -14.60
CA GLY A 59 2.36 15.77 -13.19
C GLY A 59 2.81 14.58 -12.36
N ILE A 60 3.70 14.83 -11.39
CA ILE A 60 3.95 13.88 -10.30
C ILE A 60 2.62 13.73 -9.55
N LYS A 61 2.08 12.52 -9.47
CA LYS A 61 0.89 12.24 -8.67
C LYS A 61 1.36 11.69 -7.33
N GLU A 62 0.73 12.10 -6.24
CA GLU A 62 0.94 11.47 -4.93
C GLU A 62 0.17 10.14 -4.88
N GLY A 63 0.75 9.15 -4.23
CA GLY A 63 0.14 7.86 -3.90
C GLY A 63 0.25 7.57 -2.42
N ILE A 64 -0.54 6.60 -1.95
CA ILE A 64 -0.53 6.12 -0.57
C ILE A 64 0.23 4.79 -0.55
N LEU A 65 1.41 4.78 0.03
CA LEU A 65 2.24 3.59 0.21
C LEU A 65 1.87 2.93 1.53
N PHE A 66 1.36 1.71 1.46
CA PHE A 66 1.04 0.91 2.64
C PHE A 66 2.28 0.14 3.10
N LEU A 67 2.52 0.12 4.41
CA LEU A 67 3.61 -0.62 5.04
C LEU A 67 3.06 -1.58 6.09
N VAL A 68 3.65 -2.76 6.16
CA VAL A 68 3.31 -3.85 7.09
C VAL A 68 4.56 -4.40 7.74
N LEU A 69 4.42 -5.20 8.79
CA LEU A 69 5.55 -5.91 9.40
C LEU A 69 6.23 -6.84 8.39
N SER A 70 7.57 -6.88 8.39
CA SER A 70 8.35 -7.74 7.48
C SER A 70 7.94 -9.21 7.56
N GLY A 71 7.70 -9.72 8.77
CA GLY A 71 7.24 -11.09 9.00
C GLY A 71 5.83 -11.42 8.47
N GLN A 72 5.05 -10.43 8.05
CA GLN A 72 3.71 -10.59 7.46
C GLN A 72 3.69 -10.26 5.97
N HIS A 73 4.80 -9.79 5.39
CA HIS A 73 4.83 -9.23 4.04
C HIS A 73 4.32 -10.20 2.96
N GLU A 74 4.85 -11.43 2.93
CA GLU A 74 4.45 -12.43 1.94
C GLU A 74 2.97 -12.81 2.06
N PHE A 75 2.48 -12.98 3.29
CA PHE A 75 1.07 -13.25 3.55
C PHE A 75 0.18 -12.11 3.03
N CYS A 76 0.54 -10.86 3.34
CA CYS A 76 -0.20 -9.69 2.87
C CYS A 76 -0.18 -9.58 1.33
N ARG A 77 0.95 -9.90 0.68
CA ARG A 77 1.04 -9.92 -0.79
C ARG A 77 0.07 -10.95 -1.38
N ASN A 78 0.00 -12.15 -0.81
CA ASN A 78 -0.91 -13.18 -1.29
C ASN A 78 -2.38 -12.79 -1.09
N LEU A 79 -2.72 -12.18 0.06
CA LEU A 79 -4.05 -11.64 0.32
C LEU A 79 -4.48 -10.60 -0.73
N LEU A 80 -3.58 -9.69 -1.11
CA LEU A 80 -3.84 -8.70 -2.16
C LEU A 80 -3.99 -9.34 -3.55
N LYS A 81 -3.18 -10.36 -3.87
CA LYS A 81 -3.31 -11.13 -5.13
C LYS A 81 -4.66 -11.83 -5.23
N GLU A 82 -5.07 -12.53 -4.18
CA GLU A 82 -6.38 -13.21 -4.11
C GLU A 82 -7.55 -12.23 -4.27
N ALA A 83 -7.39 -10.99 -3.80
CA ALA A 83 -8.37 -9.92 -3.96
C ALA A 83 -8.33 -9.21 -5.34
N GLY A 84 -7.47 -9.65 -6.25
CA GLY A 84 -7.28 -9.09 -7.59
C GLY A 84 -6.54 -7.74 -7.62
N LEU A 85 -5.70 -7.47 -6.62
CA LEU A 85 -4.95 -6.21 -6.47
C LEU A 85 -3.44 -6.37 -6.73
N GLU A 86 -3.02 -7.43 -7.41
CA GLU A 86 -1.61 -7.73 -7.70
C GLU A 86 -0.85 -6.58 -8.37
N SER A 87 -1.52 -5.80 -9.23
CA SER A 87 -0.92 -4.67 -9.95
C SER A 87 -0.57 -3.46 -9.07
N LEU A 88 -0.98 -3.49 -7.79
CA LEU A 88 -0.70 -2.43 -6.81
C LEU A 88 0.48 -2.79 -5.89
N ILE A 89 0.90 -4.06 -5.87
CA ILE A 89 2.00 -4.54 -5.03
C ILE A 89 3.32 -3.92 -5.51
N VAL A 90 4.15 -3.45 -4.58
CA VAL A 90 5.49 -2.95 -4.88
C VAL A 90 6.51 -4.09 -4.83
N GLU A 91 7.53 -4.04 -5.69
CA GLU A 91 8.62 -5.04 -5.73
C GLU A 91 9.68 -4.78 -4.66
#